data_AF-A0A672M3G4-F1
#
_entry.id   AF-A0A672M3G4-F1
#
_cell.length_a   1.000
_cell.length_b   1.000
_cell.length_c   1.000
_cell.angle_alpha   90.00
_cell.angle_beta   90.00
_cell.angle_gamma   90.00
#
_symmetry.space_group_name_H-M   'P 1'
#
loop_
_entity.id
_entity.type
_entity.pdbx_description
1 polymer ?
#
loop_
_entity_poly.entity_id
_entity_poly.type
_entity_poly.pdbx_seq_one_letter_code
_entity_poly.pdbx_strand_id
1 'polypeptide(L)' 'NIKLHNLLIICIEQLHGGIGPDCFCACLLGPYCNRTWDGWLCWDDTPAGTYTSQNCPNYFPDFDSTGTIHSFVI' A
#
# COMPACT_ATOMS: atom_id res chain seq x y z
N ASN A 1 16.41 8.56 -3.45
CA ASN A 1 17.09 7.90 -2.30
C ASN A 1 16.96 6.39 -2.49
N ILE A 2 18.03 5.60 -2.29
CA ILE A 2 18.01 4.13 -2.46
C ILE A 2 16.88 3.47 -1.67
N LYS A 3 16.51 3.99 -0.49
CA LYS A 3 15.39 3.47 0.29
C LYS A 3 14.03 3.60 -0.40
N LEU A 4 13.75 4.74 -1.03
CA LEU A 4 12.52 4.98 -1.80
C LEU A 4 12.47 4.08 -3.04
N HIS A 5 13.62 3.89 -3.70
CA HIS A 5 13.73 3.02 -4.88
C HIS A 5 13.52 1.55 -4.52
N ASN A 6 14.08 1.09 -3.40
CA ASN A 6 13.85 -0.27 -2.91
C ASN A 6 12.38 -0.49 -2.51
N LEU A 7 11.71 0.51 -1.90
CA LEU A 7 10.29 0.37 -1.57
C LEU A 7 9.41 0.30 -2.84
N LEU A 8 9.73 1.12 -3.84
CA LEU A 8 9.05 1.07 -5.14
C LEU A 8 9.18 -0.32 -5.79
N ILE A 9 10.39 -0.86 -5.82
CA ILE A 9 10.66 -2.21 -6.36
C ILE A 9 9.87 -3.26 -5.57
N ILE A 10 9.89 -3.22 -4.24
CA ILE A 10 9.11 -4.13 -3.39
C ILE A 10 7.61 -4.02 -3.72
N CYS A 11 7.07 -2.82 -3.81
CA CYS A 11 5.64 -2.62 -4.09
C CYS A 11 5.22 -3.22 -5.43
N ILE A 12 6.05 -3.04 -6.46
CA ILE A 12 5.78 -3.52 -7.82
C ILE A 12 6.07 -5.02 -7.98
N GLU A 13 7.10 -5.57 -7.32
CA GLU A 13 7.40 -7.01 -7.37
C GLU A 13 6.29 -7.84 -6.71
N GLN A 14 5.63 -7.31 -5.67
CA GLN A 14 4.47 -7.96 -5.06
C GLN A 14 3.21 -7.93 -5.94
N LEU A 15 3.16 -7.12 -7.00
CA LEU A 15 2.08 -7.15 -7.99
C LEU A 15 2.19 -8.36 -8.94
N HIS A 16 3.36 -9.02 -9.04
CA HIS A 16 3.58 -10.19 -9.89
C HIS A 16 3.67 -11.52 -9.12
N GLY A 17 3.61 -11.50 -7.79
CA GLY A 17 3.78 -12.67 -6.91
C GLY A 17 2.48 -13.33 -6.42
N GLY A 18 1.31 -12.87 -6.87
CA GLY A 18 0.02 -13.42 -6.45
C GLY A 18 -0.31 -14.74 -7.15
N ILE A 19 0.23 -15.86 -6.66
CA ILE A 19 -0.31 -17.21 -6.94
C ILE A 19 -1.58 -17.46 -6.11
N GLY A 20 -2.66 -16.78 -6.46
CA GLY A 20 -4.01 -17.02 -5.93
C GLY A 20 -5.00 -16.59 -7.00
N PRO A 21 -6.18 -17.24 -7.11
CA PRO A 21 -7.12 -17.01 -8.20
C PRO A 21 -7.58 -15.54 -8.15
N ASP A 22 -6.96 -14.76 -9.00
CA ASP A 22 -7.29 -13.44 -9.48
C ASP A 22 -8.79 -13.18 -9.41
N CYS A 23 -9.18 -12.25 -8.52
CA CYS A 23 -10.43 -11.50 -8.56
C CYS A 23 -11.76 -12.30 -8.73
N PHE A 24 -11.82 -13.59 -8.39
CA PHE A 24 -13.04 -14.38 -8.62
C PHE A 24 -14.11 -14.30 -7.51
N CYS A 25 -13.94 -13.43 -6.49
CA CYS A 25 -15.04 -13.15 -5.54
C CYS A 25 -15.02 -11.77 -4.86
N ALA A 26 -14.67 -10.70 -5.59
CA ALA A 26 -14.88 -9.32 -5.11
C ALA A 26 -16.36 -9.00 -4.81
N CYS A 27 -17.28 -9.67 -5.50
CA CYS A 27 -18.70 -9.33 -5.43
C CYS A 27 -19.35 -9.69 -4.08
N LEU A 28 -18.75 -10.60 -3.29
CA LEU A 28 -19.33 -11.07 -2.01
C LEU A 28 -18.70 -10.44 -0.76
N LEU A 29 -17.50 -9.86 -0.86
CA LEU A 29 -16.76 -9.26 0.27
C LEU A 29 -16.84 -7.73 0.32
N GLY A 30 -17.55 -7.12 -0.62
CA GLY A 30 -17.67 -5.66 -0.75
C GLY A 30 -16.55 -5.06 -1.62
N PRO A 31 -16.69 -3.78 -2.00
CA PRO A 31 -15.69 -3.09 -2.82
C PRO A 31 -14.33 -3.03 -2.09
N TYR A 32 -13.25 -3.22 -2.83
CA TYR A 32 -11.86 -3.06 -2.35
C TYR A 32 -11.05 -2.23 -3.34
N CYS A 33 -10.02 -1.55 -2.83
CA CYS A 33 -8.97 -0.95 -3.64
C CYS A 33 -7.79 -1.90 -3.73
N ASN A 34 -7.28 -2.08 -4.94
CA ASN A 34 -6.07 -2.85 -5.19
C ASN A 34 -4.85 -2.18 -4.56
N ARG A 35 -3.83 -3.01 -4.30
CA ARG A 35 -2.49 -2.58 -3.95
C ARG A 35 -2.00 -1.49 -4.91
N THR A 36 -1.46 -0.41 -4.36
CA THR A 36 -1.04 0.74 -5.15
C THR A 36 0.19 1.43 -4.56
N TRP A 37 0.90 2.16 -5.43
CA TRP A 37 2.02 3.03 -5.09
C TRP A 37 1.58 4.48 -5.25
N ASP A 38 1.66 5.28 -4.19
CA ASP A 38 1.22 6.68 -4.18
C ASP A 38 2.36 7.71 -4.41
N GLY A 39 3.58 7.23 -4.65
CA GLY A 39 4.78 8.07 -4.73
C GLY A 39 5.65 8.08 -3.47
N TRP A 40 5.13 7.58 -2.35
CA TRP A 40 5.78 7.60 -1.04
C TRP A 40 5.74 6.25 -0.34
N LEU A 41 4.57 5.60 -0.34
CA LEU A 41 4.28 4.35 0.36
C LEU A 41 3.59 3.36 -0.57
N CYS A 42 3.79 2.08 -0.25
CA CYS A 42 3.05 0.99 -0.87
C CYS A 42 1.83 0.70 -0.01
N TRP A 43 0.64 0.75 -0.59
CA TRP A 43 -0.61 0.42 0.07
C TRP A 43 -1.06 -0.95 -0.37
N ASP A 44 -1.40 -1.83 0.57
CA ASP A 44 -1.94 -3.16 0.30
C ASP A 44 -3.44 -3.10 -0.10
N ASP A 45 -3.96 -4.22 -0.59
CA ASP A 45 -5.39 -4.37 -0.88
C ASP A 45 -6.21 -4.07 0.36
N THR A 46 -7.13 -3.10 0.26
CA THR A 46 -7.90 -2.60 1.42
C THR A 46 -9.37 -2.46 1.07
N PRO A 47 -10.32 -2.84 1.95
CA PRO A 47 -11.74 -2.61 1.72
C PRO A 47 -12.09 -1.13 1.56
N ALA A 48 -12.92 -0.80 0.58
CA ALA A 48 -13.38 0.56 0.37
C ALA A 48 -14.28 1.02 1.52
N GLY A 49 -14.26 2.32 1.78
CA GLY A 49 -14.93 2.94 2.93
C GLY A 49 -14.20 2.77 4.26
N THR A 50 -12.97 2.25 4.27
CA THR A 50 -12.16 2.09 5.49
C THR A 50 -10.92 3.00 5.49
N TYR A 51 -10.29 3.13 6.65
CA TYR A 51 -8.99 3.80 6.79
C TYR A 51 -7.89 2.76 6.89
N THR A 52 -6.84 2.93 6.09
CA THR A 52 -5.57 2.24 6.25
C THR A 52 -4.52 3.18 6.81
N SER A 53 -3.56 2.66 7.55
CA SER A 53 -2.55 3.45 8.22
C SER A 53 -1.20 2.77 8.22
N GLN A 54 -0.14 3.55 8.00
CA GLN A 54 1.24 3.09 8.03
C GLN A 54 2.14 4.14 8.69
N ASN A 55 3.26 3.71 9.26
CA ASN A 55 4.24 4.64 9.81
C ASN A 55 4.85 5.54 8.72
N CYS A 56 5.20 6.76 9.10
CA CYS A 56 5.97 7.66 8.26
C CYS A 56 7.29 6.99 7.84
N PRO A 57 7.65 7.00 6.54
CA PRO A 57 8.90 6.42 6.09
C PRO A 57 10.10 7.25 6.56
N ASN A 58 11.28 6.64 6.69
CA ASN A 58 12.51 7.31 7.12
C ASN A 58 13.50 7.55 5.95
N TYR A 59 12.98 7.93 4.79
CA TYR A 59 13.79 8.19 3.59
C TYR A 59 14.57 9.50 3.67
N PHE A 60 14.05 10.44 4.46
CA PHE A 60 14.65 11.73 4.74
C PHE A 60 14.84 11.86 6.26
N PRO A 61 15.92 12.52 6.71
CA PRO A 61 16.28 12.61 8.13
C PRO A 61 15.33 13.49 8.94
N ASP A 62 14.57 14.34 8.28
CA ASP A 62 13.57 15.26 8.83
C ASP A 62 12.19 14.61 9.00
N PHE A 63 12.00 13.37 8.54
CA PHE A 63 10.75 12.65 8.74
C PHE A 63 10.76 11.94 10.10
N ASP A 64 9.78 12.25 10.94
CA ASP A 64 9.55 11.54 12.20
C ASP A 64 8.88 10.19 11.93
N SER A 65 9.66 9.11 11.99
CA SER A 65 9.17 7.73 11.78
C SER A 65 8.23 7.22 12.86
N THR A 66 8.05 7.96 13.96
CA THR A 66 7.06 7.62 15.00
C THR A 66 5.65 8.07 14.63
N GLY A 67 5.53 9.01 13.68
CA GLY A 67 4.26 9.43 13.12
C GLY A 67 3.60 8.34 12.27
N THR A 68 2.27 8.43 12.15
CA THR A 68 1.45 7.53 11.34
C THR A 68 0.67 8.34 10.30
N ILE A 69 0.69 7.87 9.06
CA ILE A 69 -0.08 8.42 7.95
C ILE A 69 -1.34 7.57 7.79
N HIS A 70 -2.48 8.23 7.67
CA HIS A 70 -3.78 7.60 7.42
C HIS A 70 -4.27 7.93 6.02
N SER A 71 -4.78 6.93 5.31
CA SER A 71 -5.41 7.10 4.00
C SER A 71 -6.82 6.52 4.03
N PHE A 72 -7.78 7.27 3.50
CA PHE A 72 -9.15 6.80 3.31
C PHE A 72 -9.29 6.14 1.94
N VAL A 73 -9.90 4.96 1.94
CA VAL A 73 -10.05 4.13 0.74
C VAL A 73 -11.41 4.41 0.11
N ILE A 74 -11.42 5.01 -1.09
CA ILE A 74 -12.64 5.41 -1.82
C ILE A 74 -13.12 4.35 -2.81
#